data_AF-A0A2N0NCX3-F1
#
_entry.id   AF-A0A2N0NCX3-F1
#
_cell.length_a   1.000
_cell.length_b   1.000
_cell.length_c   1.000
_cell.angle_alpha   90.00
_cell.angle_beta   90.00
_cell.angle_gamma   90.00
#
_symmetry.space_group_name_H-M   'P 1'
#
loop_
_entity.id
_entity.type
_entity.pdbx_description
1 polymer ?
#
loop_
_entity_poly.entity_id
_entity_poly.type
_entity_poly.pdbx_seq_one_letter_code
_entity_poly.pdbx_strand_id
1 'polypeptide(L)'
;MLPTLTTLQRRKPHLYNPSWLCSQCNSFPETLDHLWTCPYILPEFSPLNTFKTLLLVFQTICLDKFLSASSLIPLPDSFAAEFMALDCWNCDPPSFSCLRLARGLIPISLTEFLGTYFSSLTTWSILDTPLHDFHFDLY
;
A
#
# COMPACT_ATOMS: atom_id res chain seq x y z
N MET A 1 -8.64 6.94 -8.71
CA MET A 1 -7.60 6.31 -9.56
C MET A 1 -8.03 6.23 -11.03
N LEU A 2 -7.14 6.59 -11.96
CA LEU A 2 -7.36 6.46 -13.41
C LEU A 2 -7.35 4.97 -13.84
N PRO A 3 -8.13 4.58 -14.86
CA PRO A 3 -8.17 3.20 -15.35
C PRO A 3 -6.88 2.81 -16.09
N THR A 4 -6.45 1.56 -15.92
CA THR A 4 -5.32 0.98 -16.68
C THR A 4 -5.69 0.74 -18.15
N LEU A 5 -4.71 0.65 -19.06
CA LEU A 5 -4.98 0.27 -20.46
C LEU A 5 -5.78 -1.02 -20.58
N THR A 6 -5.43 -2.05 -19.80
CA THR A 6 -6.16 -3.34 -19.76
C THR A 6 -7.63 -3.17 -19.36
N THR A 7 -7.93 -2.22 -18.46
CA THR A 7 -9.31 -1.88 -18.07
C THR A 7 -10.03 -1.14 -19.21
N LEU A 8 -9.34 -0.23 -19.90
CA LEU A 8 -9.88 0.52 -21.04
C LEU A 8 -10.18 -0.39 -22.24
N GLN A 9 -9.27 -1.31 -22.58
CA GLN A 9 -9.45 -2.34 -23.60
C GLN A 9 -10.70 -3.19 -23.36
N ARG A 10 -10.96 -3.57 -22.09
CA ARG A 10 -12.17 -4.33 -21.73
C ARG A 10 -13.45 -3.50 -21.83
N ARG A 11 -13.42 -2.22 -21.45
CA ARG A 11 -14.62 -1.36 -21.41
C ARG A 11 -14.98 -0.79 -22.79
N LYS A 12 -13.99 -0.49 -23.63
CA LYS A 12 -14.16 0.17 -24.94
C LYS A 12 -13.23 -0.45 -26.01
N PRO A 13 -13.41 -1.73 -26.37
CA PRO A 13 -12.52 -2.45 -27.30
C PRO A 13 -12.50 -1.86 -28.72
N HIS A 14 -13.53 -1.09 -29.10
CA HIS A 14 -13.58 -0.39 -30.39
C HIS A 14 -12.70 0.86 -30.45
N LEU A 15 -12.26 1.39 -29.29
CA LEU A 15 -11.33 2.54 -29.21
C LEU A 15 -9.92 2.13 -28.80
N TYR A 16 -9.80 1.08 -27.99
CA TYR A 16 -8.51 0.62 -27.45
C TYR A 16 -8.18 -0.76 -28.03
N ASN A 17 -7.18 -0.80 -28.91
CA ASN A 17 -6.78 -2.05 -29.57
C ASN A 17 -6.25 -3.05 -28.52
N PRO A 18 -6.74 -4.30 -28.49
CA PRO A 18 -6.25 -5.35 -27.60
C PRO A 18 -4.75 -5.66 -27.72
N SER A 19 -4.13 -5.36 -28.87
CA SER A 19 -2.70 -5.56 -29.09
C SER A 19 -1.82 -4.46 -28.49
N TRP A 20 -2.41 -3.35 -28.01
CA TRP A 20 -1.64 -2.29 -27.36
C TRP A 20 -1.08 -2.77 -26.02
N LEU A 21 0.21 -2.54 -25.83
CA LEU A 21 0.96 -2.85 -24.62
C LEU A 21 1.18 -1.58 -23.81
N CYS A 22 1.85 -1.70 -22.67
CA CYS A 22 2.23 -0.55 -21.84
C CYS A 22 2.97 0.50 -22.68
N SER A 23 2.53 1.75 -22.56
CA SER A 23 3.11 2.88 -23.30
C SER A 23 4.58 3.14 -22.96
N GLN A 24 5.03 2.69 -21.79
CA GLN A 24 6.39 2.91 -21.29
C GLN A 24 7.38 1.86 -21.77
N CYS A 25 7.05 0.57 -21.64
CA CYS A 25 7.96 -0.53 -21.99
C CYS A 25 7.63 -1.24 -23.31
N ASN A 26 6.41 -1.06 -23.83
CA ASN A 26 5.87 -1.76 -24.99
C ASN A 26 6.11 -3.29 -25.01
N SER A 27 6.18 -3.91 -23.83
CA SER A 27 6.59 -5.32 -23.68
C SER A 27 5.52 -6.18 -23.01
N PHE A 28 4.70 -5.60 -22.13
CA PHE A 28 3.67 -6.30 -21.37
C PHE A 28 2.34 -5.53 -21.39
N PRO A 29 1.20 -6.21 -21.20
CA PRO A 29 -0.06 -5.54 -20.94
C PRO A 29 0.05 -4.63 -19.72
N GLU A 30 -0.44 -3.40 -19.82
CA GLU A 30 -0.46 -2.48 -18.69
C GLU A 30 -1.63 -2.82 -17.76
N THR A 31 -1.34 -3.72 -16.83
CA THR A 31 -2.15 -4.00 -15.64
C THR A 31 -1.83 -2.98 -14.54
N LEU A 32 -2.59 -3.01 -13.45
CA LEU A 32 -2.29 -2.17 -12.30
C LEU A 32 -0.89 -2.50 -11.78
N ASP A 33 -0.62 -3.78 -11.52
CA ASP A 33 0.67 -4.24 -11.01
C ASP A 33 1.82 -3.81 -11.93
N HIS A 34 1.66 -3.96 -13.25
CA HIS A 34 2.69 -3.52 -14.20
C HIS A 34 2.92 -2.01 -14.15
N LEU A 35 1.87 -1.19 -13.98
CA LEU A 35 2.02 0.26 -13.85
C LEU A 35 2.88 0.66 -12.64
N TRP A 36 2.77 -0.08 -11.54
CA TRP A 36 3.57 0.15 -10.33
C TRP A 36 5.01 -0.37 -10.47
N THR A 37 5.25 -1.39 -11.30
CA THR A 37 6.55 -2.09 -11.36
C THR A 37 7.25 -1.97 -12.70
N CYS A 38 6.77 -1.14 -13.62
CA CYS A 38 7.34 -1.02 -14.96
C CYS A 38 8.77 -0.44 -14.88
N PRO A 39 9.81 -1.17 -15.34
CA PRO A 39 11.19 -0.74 -15.17
C PRO A 39 11.57 0.44 -16.10
N TYR A 40 10.72 0.76 -17.08
CA TYR A 40 10.92 1.88 -18.01
C TYR A 40 10.34 3.20 -17.50
N ILE A 41 9.59 3.18 -16.39
CA ILE A 41 9.16 4.42 -15.73
C ILE A 41 10.37 5.00 -15.01
N LEU A 42 10.70 6.26 -15.29
CA LEU A 42 11.78 6.95 -14.59
C LEU A 42 11.47 7.04 -13.09
N PRO A 43 12.47 6.90 -12.20
CA PRO A 43 12.24 6.89 -10.75
C PRO A 43 11.46 8.10 -10.23
N GLU A 44 11.65 9.28 -10.83
CA GLU A 44 10.97 10.54 -10.49
C GLU A 44 9.48 10.54 -10.80
N PHE A 45 9.05 9.69 -11.74
CA PHE A 45 7.65 9.53 -12.14
C PHE A 45 7.06 8.19 -11.68
N SER A 46 7.80 7.42 -10.89
CA SER A 46 7.37 6.11 -10.42
C SER A 46 6.28 6.25 -9.36
N PRO A 47 5.04 5.80 -9.63
CA PRO A 47 4.00 5.79 -8.61
C PRO A 47 4.42 5.00 -7.38
N LEU A 48 5.19 3.92 -7.58
CA LEU A 48 5.69 3.08 -6.49
C LEU A 48 6.63 3.84 -5.55
N ASN A 49 7.46 4.75 -6.05
CA ASN A 49 8.36 5.52 -5.19
C ASN A 49 7.59 6.53 -4.33
N THR A 50 6.62 7.22 -4.91
CA THR A 50 5.69 8.09 -4.17
C THR A 50 4.94 7.27 -3.11
N PHE A 51 4.42 6.11 -3.48
CA PHE A 51 3.72 5.22 -2.56
C PHE A 51 4.62 4.71 -1.43
N LYS A 52 5.86 4.27 -1.70
CA LYS A 52 6.82 3.86 -0.66
C LYS A 52 7.08 4.99 0.34
N THR A 53 7.16 6.22 -0.13
CA THR A 53 7.37 7.40 0.72
C THR A 53 6.16 7.65 1.63
N LEU A 54 4.94 7.66 1.06
CA LEU A 54 3.71 7.80 1.83
C LEU A 54 3.49 6.64 2.79
N LEU A 55 3.84 5.41 2.39
CA LEU A 55 3.72 4.21 3.21
C LEU A 55 4.63 4.29 4.43
N LEU A 56 5.85 4.78 4.28
CA LEU A 56 6.79 4.97 5.38
C LEU A 56 6.26 6.00 6.39
N VAL A 57 5.66 7.10 5.89
CA VAL A 57 5.02 8.12 6.74
C VAL A 57 3.85 7.51 7.51
N PHE A 58 2.95 6.81 6.81
CA PHE A 58 1.82 6.10 7.41
C PHE A 58 2.27 5.11 8.48
N GLN A 59 3.23 4.25 8.16
CA GLN A 59 3.80 3.25 9.07
C GLN A 59 4.35 3.91 10.34
N THR A 60 5.10 5.02 10.19
CA THR A 60 5.70 5.75 11.32
C THR A 60 4.63 6.39 12.20
N ILE A 61 3.62 7.04 11.61
CA ILE A 61 2.51 7.66 12.34
C ILE A 61 1.72 6.59 13.10
N CYS A 62 1.43 5.45 12.47
CA CYS A 62 0.73 4.35 13.13
C CYS A 62 1.53 3.82 14.32
N LEU A 63 2.83 3.55 14.14
CA LEU A 63 3.69 3.04 15.21
C LEU A 63 3.70 4.00 16.41
N ASP A 64 3.91 5.30 16.17
CA ASP A 64 3.93 6.32 17.23
C ASP A 64 2.60 6.39 18.00
N LYS A 65 1.47 6.33 17.30
CA LYS A 65 0.14 6.31 17.93
C LYS A 65 -0.10 5.05 18.76
N PHE A 66 0.32 3.88 18.29
CA PHE A 66 0.20 2.63 19.05
C PHE A 66 1.08 2.63 20.31
N LEU A 67 2.32 3.13 20.20
CA LEU A 67 3.21 3.29 21.35
C LEU A 67 2.63 4.30 22.37
N SER A 68 2.04 5.39 21.91
CA SER A 68 1.40 6.39 22.78
C SER A 68 0.13 5.84 23.48
N ALA A 69 -0.66 5.03 22.77
CA ALA A 69 -1.85 4.39 23.31
C ALA A 69 -1.55 3.27 24.33
N SER A 70 -0.32 2.72 24.31
CA SER A 70 0.16 1.70 25.24
C SER A 70 0.42 2.20 26.67
N SER A 71 0.16 3.48 26.97
CA SER A 71 0.21 4.03 28.33
C SER A 71 -0.62 3.25 29.38
N LEU A 72 -1.55 2.38 28.96
CA LEU A 72 -2.38 1.53 29.82
C LEU A 72 -1.98 0.03 29.84
N ILE A 73 -1.13 -0.45 28.92
CA ILE A 73 -0.70 -1.86 28.82
C ILE A 73 0.78 -1.90 28.44
N PRO A 74 1.67 -2.55 29.22
CA PRO A 74 3.08 -2.64 28.86
C PRO A 74 3.24 -3.49 27.59
N LEU A 75 3.63 -2.85 26.49
CA LEU A 75 4.04 -3.54 25.26
C LEU A 75 5.41 -4.20 25.45
N PRO A 76 5.66 -5.35 24.80
CA PRO A 76 7.00 -5.93 24.74
C PRO A 76 7.99 -4.99 24.03
N ASP A 77 9.26 -5.01 24.45
CA ASP A 77 10.33 -4.26 23.78
C ASP A 77 10.48 -4.63 22.29
N SER A 78 10.04 -5.84 21.91
CA SER A 78 10.07 -6.33 20.52
C SER A 78 8.94 -5.77 19.64
N PHE A 79 7.89 -5.16 20.23
CA PHE A 79 6.69 -4.76 19.49
C PHE A 79 7.01 -3.89 18.27
N ALA A 80 7.84 -2.87 18.43
CA ALA A 80 8.19 -1.97 17.33
C ALA A 80 8.93 -2.72 16.22
N ALA A 81 9.88 -3.59 16.57
CA ALA A 81 10.63 -4.37 15.59
C ALA A 81 9.72 -5.36 14.84
N GLU A 82 8.83 -6.05 15.54
CA GLU A 82 7.88 -7.00 14.95
C GLU A 82 6.84 -6.29 14.06
N PHE A 83 6.33 -5.14 14.50
CA PHE A 83 5.43 -4.31 13.70
C PHE A 83 6.10 -3.89 12.39
N MET A 84 7.35 -3.40 12.45
CA MET A 84 8.08 -2.97 11.26
C MET A 84 8.45 -4.12 10.33
N ALA A 85 8.53 -5.35 10.86
CA ALA A 85 8.82 -6.56 10.10
C ALA A 85 7.61 -7.18 9.39
N LEU A 86 6.39 -6.65 9.59
CA LEU A 86 5.20 -7.16 8.92
C LEU A 86 5.33 -7.08 7.39
N ASP A 87 4.85 -8.13 6.73
CA ASP A 87 4.92 -8.28 5.28
C ASP A 87 4.18 -7.17 4.51
N CYS A 88 3.15 -6.57 5.12
CA CYS A 88 2.38 -5.48 4.54
C CYS A 88 3.18 -4.21 4.26
N TRP A 89 4.33 -4.03 4.91
CA TRP A 89 5.21 -2.88 4.67
C TRP A 89 6.18 -3.12 3.51
N ASN A 90 6.37 -4.38 3.12
CA ASN A 90 7.32 -4.74 2.09
C ASN A 90 6.80 -4.37 0.69
N CYS A 91 7.59 -3.58 -0.03
CA CYS A 91 7.36 -3.17 -1.41
C CYS A 91 8.50 -3.58 -2.35
N ASP A 92 9.34 -4.52 -1.93
CA ASP A 92 10.48 -4.98 -2.71
C ASP A 92 10.13 -6.23 -3.52
N PRO A 93 10.62 -6.34 -4.78
CA PRO A 93 10.40 -7.53 -5.58
C PRO A 93 10.88 -8.80 -4.88
N PRO A 94 10.18 -9.93 -5.03
CA PRO A 94 8.97 -10.12 -5.85
C PRO A 94 7.65 -9.81 -5.12
N SER A 95 7.69 -9.41 -3.84
CA SER A 95 6.51 -9.25 -3.00
C SER A 95 6.06 -7.80 -2.93
N PHE A 96 5.00 -7.47 -3.65
CA PHE A 96 4.33 -6.17 -3.57
C PHE A 96 3.09 -6.23 -2.68
N SER A 97 3.19 -6.90 -1.53
CA SER A 97 2.12 -7.03 -0.53
C SER A 97 1.59 -5.66 -0.10
N CYS A 98 2.46 -4.66 -0.01
CA CYS A 98 2.09 -3.29 0.32
C CYS A 98 1.09 -2.66 -0.67
N LEU A 99 1.06 -3.06 -1.95
CA LEU A 99 0.14 -2.49 -2.94
C LEU A 99 -1.34 -2.79 -2.63
N ARG A 100 -1.62 -3.73 -1.73
CA ARG A 100 -2.98 -3.95 -1.21
C ARG A 100 -3.49 -2.70 -0.46
N LEU A 101 -2.62 -2.02 0.27
CA LEU A 101 -2.95 -0.77 0.97
C LEU A 101 -3.28 0.36 -0.01
N ALA A 102 -2.63 0.40 -1.18
CA ALA A 102 -2.97 1.34 -2.26
C ALA A 102 -4.41 1.18 -2.76
N ARG A 103 -5.02 0.01 -2.53
CA ARG A 103 -6.41 -0.30 -2.91
C ARG A 103 -7.40 -0.14 -1.75
N GLY A 104 -6.94 0.39 -0.61
CA GLY A 104 -7.71 0.46 0.62
C GLY A 104 -7.96 -0.88 1.30
N LEU A 105 -7.23 -1.93 0.91
CA LEU A 105 -7.34 -3.23 1.55
C LEU A 105 -6.39 -3.29 2.75
N ILE A 106 -6.96 -3.55 3.92
CA ILE A 106 -6.20 -3.65 5.17
C ILE A 106 -5.71 -5.10 5.32
N PRO A 107 -4.40 -5.33 5.46
CA PRO A 107 -3.83 -6.67 5.54
C PRO A 107 -4.25 -7.41 6.81
N ILE A 108 -4.59 -8.69 6.66
CA ILE A 108 -4.97 -9.56 7.78
C ILE A 108 -3.82 -9.68 8.78
N SER A 109 -2.58 -9.81 8.30
CA SER A 109 -1.37 -9.88 9.14
C SER A 109 -1.23 -8.69 10.09
N LEU A 110 -1.57 -7.48 9.60
CA LEU A 110 -1.57 -6.26 10.42
C LEU A 110 -2.65 -6.32 11.50
N THR A 111 -3.88 -6.70 11.13
CA THR A 111 -5.00 -6.76 12.09
C THR A 111 -4.83 -7.87 13.13
N GLU A 112 -4.29 -9.02 12.75
CA GLU A 112 -4.00 -10.13 13.65
C GLU A 112 -2.89 -9.75 14.63
N PHE A 113 -1.79 -9.16 14.13
CA PHE A 113 -0.69 -8.68 14.98
C PHE A 113 -1.19 -7.68 16.02
N LEU A 114 -1.90 -6.63 15.58
CA LEU A 114 -2.42 -5.60 16.48
C LEU A 114 -3.48 -6.16 17.44
N GLY A 115 -4.26 -7.15 17.01
CA GLY A 115 -5.27 -7.81 17.84
C GLY A 115 -4.72 -8.61 19.01
N THR A 116 -3.42 -8.92 19.03
CA THR A 116 -2.77 -9.55 20.19
C THR A 116 -2.50 -8.56 21.34
N TYR A 117 -2.46 -7.26 21.04
CA TYR A 117 -2.11 -6.20 22.00
C TYR A 117 -3.26 -5.22 22.27
N PHE A 118 -4.12 -4.98 21.29
CA PHE A 118 -5.14 -3.94 21.34
C PHE A 118 -6.53 -4.50 21.03
N SER A 119 -7.55 -3.86 21.60
CA SER A 119 -8.94 -4.13 21.20
C SER A 119 -9.17 -3.67 19.76
N SER A 120 -10.08 -4.32 19.04
CA SER A 120 -10.44 -3.91 17.68
C SER A 120 -10.87 -2.44 17.63
N LEU A 121 -11.62 -1.95 18.63
CA LEU A 121 -12.05 -0.55 18.70
C LEU A 121 -10.85 0.40 18.76
N THR A 122 -9.87 0.09 19.61
CA THR A 122 -8.63 0.87 19.74
C THR A 122 -7.84 0.85 18.42
N THR A 123 -7.65 -0.33 17.83
CA THR A 123 -6.98 -0.49 16.54
C THR A 123 -7.61 0.37 15.46
N TRP A 124 -8.92 0.32 15.31
CA TRP A 124 -9.63 1.10 14.31
C TRP A 124 -9.56 2.60 14.58
N SER A 125 -9.72 3.03 15.84
CA SER A 125 -9.60 4.46 16.19
C SER A 125 -8.21 5.04 15.89
N ILE A 126 -7.16 4.23 16.01
CA ILE A 126 -5.79 4.65 15.74
C ILE A 126 -5.50 4.67 14.24
N LEU A 127 -6.01 3.69 13.49
CA LEU A 127 -5.76 3.53 12.05
C LEU A 127 -6.61 4.45 11.18
N ASP A 128 -7.80 4.86 11.61
CA ASP A 128 -8.78 5.58 10.78
C ASP A 128 -8.21 6.86 10.15
N THR A 129 -7.72 7.80 10.96
CA THR A 129 -7.15 9.07 10.45
C THR A 129 -5.91 8.83 9.59
N PRO A 130 -4.88 8.08 10.04
CA PRO A 130 -3.70 7.83 9.21
C PRO A 130 -4.02 7.12 7.88
N LEU A 131 -4.99 6.19 7.86
CA LEU A 131 -5.41 5.51 6.63
C LEU A 131 -6.12 6.48 5.68
N HIS A 132 -7.01 7.31 6.21
CA HIS A 132 -7.68 8.35 5.43
C HIS A 132 -6.66 9.29 4.79
N ASP A 133 -5.73 9.83 5.57
CA ASP A 133 -4.71 10.77 5.08
C ASP A 133 -3.80 10.10 4.06
N PHE A 134 -3.38 8.87 4.32
CA PHE A 134 -2.58 8.07 3.38
C PHE A 134 -3.27 7.85 2.03
N HIS A 135 -4.57 7.55 2.02
CA HIS A 135 -5.33 7.38 0.77
C HIS A 135 -5.62 8.71 0.08
N PHE A 136 -5.84 9.78 0.85
CA PHE A 136 -6.04 11.12 0.32
C PHE A 136 -4.78 11.62 -0.38
N ASP A 137 -3.60 11.47 0.23
CA ASP A 137 -2.33 11.90 -0.37
C ASP A 137 -1.92 11.04 -1.58
N LEU A 138 -2.45 9.82 -1.68
CA LEU A 138 -2.18 8.93 -2.81
C LEU A 138 -2.99 9.26 -4.07
N TYR A 139 -4.11 9.99 -3.97
CA TYR A 139 -5.08 10.18 -5.06
C TYR A 139 -5.45 11.63 -5.35
#